data_AF-I3L3J7-F1
#
_entry.id   AF-I3L3J7-F1
#
_cell.length_a   1.000
_cell.length_b   1.000
_cell.length_c   1.000
_cell.angle_alpha   90.00
_cell.angle_beta   90.00
_cell.angle_gamma   90.00
#
_symmetry.space_group_name_H-M   'P 1'
#
loop_
_entity.id
_entity.type
_entity.pdbx_description
1 polymer ?
#
loop_
_entity_poly.entity_id
_entity_poly.type
_entity_poly.pdbx_seq_one_letter_code
_entity_poly.pdbx_strand_id
1 'polypeptide(L)'
;MSLSRSEEMHRLTENVYKRVEEKYQRNLFPIFSPSALKPESRNFRGESWQGTIMEQFNPSLRNFIAMGKNYEKALAGVTYAAKGYFDALVKMGELASESQGSKELGDVLFQMAEVHRQIQNQLEEMLKSFHNELLTQLEQKVELDSRLR
;
A
#
# COMPACT_ATOMS: atom_id res chain seq x y z
N MET A 1 -24.16 9.07 -30.43
CA MET A 1 -22.77 9.07 -30.93
C MET A 1 -21.98 8.12 -30.05
N SER A 2 -21.45 7.03 -30.62
CA SER A 2 -20.57 6.09 -29.91
C SER A 2 -19.18 6.71 -29.82
N LEU A 3 -18.57 6.67 -28.63
CA LEU A 3 -17.19 7.12 -28.45
C LEU A 3 -16.24 6.24 -29.25
N SER A 4 -15.18 6.84 -29.78
CA SER A 4 -14.12 6.07 -30.39
C SER A 4 -13.37 5.26 -29.31
N ARG A 5 -12.80 4.12 -29.71
CA ARG A 5 -12.03 3.24 -28.83
C ARG A 5 -10.88 3.96 -28.11
N SER A 6 -10.33 5.01 -28.73
CA SER A 6 -9.29 5.86 -28.15
C SER A 6 -9.82 6.76 -27.04
N GLU A 7 -11.00 7.35 -27.22
CA GLU A 7 -11.64 8.22 -26.22
C GLU A 7 -12.13 7.41 -25.01
N GLU A 8 -12.63 6.18 -25.23
CA GLU A 8 -12.97 5.27 -24.13
C GLU A 8 -11.75 4.90 -23.30
N MET A 9 -10.65 4.55 -23.96
CA MET A 9 -9.40 4.21 -23.28
C MET A 9 -8.87 5.38 -22.46
N HIS A 10 -8.85 6.59 -23.03
CA HIS A 10 -8.39 7.79 -22.33
C HIS A 10 -9.27 8.15 -21.12
N ARG A 11 -10.60 8.04 -21.26
CA ARG A 11 -11.54 8.22 -20.15
C ARG A 11 -11.37 7.18 -19.05
N LEU A 12 -11.09 5.92 -19.40
CA LEU A 12 -10.81 4.87 -18.42
C LEU A 12 -9.53 5.19 -17.63
N THR A 13 -8.46 5.65 -18.30
CA THR A 13 -7.22 6.04 -17.64
C THR A 13 -7.42 7.22 -16.70
N GLU A 14 -8.08 8.28 -17.16
CA GLU A 14 -8.47 9.45 -16.34
C GLU A 14 -9.29 9.03 -15.11
N ASN A 15 -10.29 8.15 -15.28
CA ASN A 15 -11.13 7.68 -14.18
C ASN A 15 -10.39 6.81 -13.15
N VAL A 16 -9.33 6.11 -13.57
CA VAL A 16 -8.45 5.38 -12.65
C VAL A 16 -7.63 6.36 -11.84
N TYR A 17 -6.98 7.34 -12.49
CA TYR A 17 -6.22 8.40 -11.80
C TYR A 17 -7.08 9.18 -10.81
N LYS A 18 -8.28 9.62 -11.23
CA LYS A 18 -9.20 10.35 -10.36
C LYS A 18 -9.63 9.53 -9.15
N ARG A 19 -9.92 8.24 -9.33
CA ARG A 19 -10.25 7.35 -8.22
C ARG A 19 -9.06 7.10 -7.28
N VAL A 20 -7.84 7.04 -7.81
CA VAL A 20 -6.62 6.92 -7.00
C VAL A 20 -6.40 8.19 -6.20
N GLU A 21 -6.52 9.37 -6.82
CA GLU A 21 -6.36 10.68 -6.17
C GLU A 21 -7.43 10.92 -5.10
N GLU A 22 -8.71 10.66 -5.40
CA GLU A 22 -9.80 10.77 -4.43
C GLU A 22 -9.61 9.83 -3.22
N LYS A 23 -9.12 8.62 -3.47
CA LYS A 23 -8.82 7.64 -2.41
C LYS A 23 -7.58 8.04 -1.62
N TYR A 24 -6.59 8.67 -2.26
CA TYR A 24 -5.42 9.24 -1.60
C TYR A 24 -5.83 10.38 -0.67
N GLN A 25 -6.60 11.36 -1.16
CA GLN A 25 -7.05 12.49 -0.35
C GLN A 25 -7.99 12.07 0.80
N ARG A 26 -8.93 11.15 0.57
CA ARG A 26 -9.79 10.64 1.67
C ARG A 26 -8.99 9.93 2.76
N ASN A 27 -7.89 9.27 2.40
CA ASN A 27 -7.10 8.49 3.36
C ASN A 27 -5.98 9.31 4.03
N LEU A 28 -5.41 10.34 3.38
CA LEU A 28 -4.32 11.14 3.96
C LEU A 28 -4.77 12.27 4.89
N PHE A 29 -5.95 12.85 4.66
CA PHE A 29 -6.37 14.06 5.37
C PHE A 29 -6.81 13.90 6.85
N PRO A 30 -7.13 12.72 7.42
CA PRO A 30 -7.54 12.64 8.83
C PRO A 30 -6.42 12.31 9.83
N ILE A 31 -5.13 12.34 9.45
CA ILE A 31 -4.04 11.92 10.37
C ILE A 31 -3.78 12.97 11.46
N PHE A 32 -3.85 14.25 11.10
CA PHE A 32 -3.65 15.37 12.01
C PHE A 32 -4.70 16.43 11.73
N SER A 33 -5.43 16.84 12.77
CA SER A 33 -6.18 18.09 12.69
C SER A 33 -5.21 19.23 12.36
N PRO A 34 -5.63 20.28 11.63
CA PRO A 34 -4.78 21.45 11.36
C PRO A 34 -4.14 22.07 12.61
N SER A 35 -4.72 21.84 13.78
CA SER A 35 -4.20 22.17 15.11
C SER A 35 -2.93 21.40 15.51
N ALA A 36 -2.77 20.14 15.10
CA ALA A 36 -1.61 19.30 15.42
C ALA A 36 -0.38 19.56 14.54
N LEU A 37 -0.54 20.31 13.42
CA LEU A 37 0.53 20.74 12.52
C LEU A 37 1.07 22.14 12.82
N LYS A 38 0.48 22.86 13.80
CA LYS A 38 1.01 24.15 14.21
C LYS A 38 2.26 23.94 15.07
N PRO A 39 3.42 24.55 14.74
CA PRO A 39 4.49 24.68 15.70
C PRO A 39 3.99 25.63 16.79
N GLU A 40 3.49 25.07 17.87
CA GLU A 40 2.94 25.87 18.95
C GLU A 40 4.09 26.60 19.65
N SER A 41 4.11 27.92 19.48
CA SER A 41 4.72 28.85 20.43
C SER A 41 4.05 28.63 21.80
N ARG A 42 4.47 27.59 22.53
CA ARG A 42 3.88 27.22 23.82
C ARG A 42 4.33 28.20 24.87
N ASN A 43 3.44 29.12 25.23
CA ASN A 43 3.33 29.52 26.62
C ASN A 43 2.93 28.25 27.39
N PHE A 44 3.86 27.71 28.17
CA PHE A 44 3.66 26.60 29.11
C PHE A 44 2.56 26.99 30.12
N ARG A 45 1.29 26.81 29.74
CA ARG A 45 0.15 26.86 30.66
C ARG A 45 -0.17 25.43 31.06
N GLY A 46 0.39 24.99 32.18
CA GLY A 46 -0.17 23.97 33.09
C GLY A 46 -0.56 22.58 32.58
N GLU A 47 -0.56 22.29 31.29
CA GLU A 47 -0.88 20.96 30.77
C GLU A 47 0.33 20.06 30.92
N SER A 48 0.20 19.02 31.76
CA SER A 48 1.25 18.02 31.92
C SER A 48 1.50 17.32 30.57
N TRP A 49 2.76 17.09 30.21
CA TRP A 49 3.13 16.36 28.99
C TRP A 49 2.41 15.01 28.82
N GLN A 50 1.99 14.40 29.94
CA GLN A 50 1.19 13.18 29.93
C GLN A 50 -0.20 13.40 29.30
N GLY A 51 -0.84 14.56 29.51
CA GLY A 51 -2.11 14.92 28.87
C GLY A 51 -1.97 15.03 27.35
N THR A 52 -0.93 15.70 26.85
CA THR A 52 -0.69 15.85 25.40
C THR A 52 -0.45 14.51 24.70
N ILE A 53 0.31 13.59 25.33
CA ILE A 53 0.54 12.25 24.77
C ILE A 53 -0.75 11.45 24.70
N MET A 54 -1.55 11.49 25.77
CA MET A 54 -2.75 10.65 25.89
C MET A 54 -3.92 11.16 25.04
N GLU A 55 -4.08 12.48 24.92
CA GLU A 55 -5.23 13.10 24.24
C GLU A 55 -4.98 13.38 22.75
N GLN A 56 -3.73 13.55 22.33
CA GLN A 56 -3.39 13.92 20.95
C GLN A 56 -2.55 12.85 20.24
N PHE A 57 -1.42 12.45 20.84
CA PHE A 57 -0.48 11.54 20.16
C PHE A 57 -1.04 10.12 20.01
N ASN A 58 -1.55 9.52 21.08
CA ASN A 58 -2.06 8.15 21.06
C ASN A 58 -3.26 7.94 20.11
N PRO A 59 -4.25 8.85 20.05
CA PRO A 59 -5.31 8.79 19.04
C PRO A 59 -4.80 8.94 17.60
N SER A 60 -3.87 9.88 17.33
CA SER A 60 -3.25 10.02 16.01
C SER A 60 -2.46 8.77 15.62
N LEU A 61 -1.77 8.14 16.57
CA LEU A 61 -1.01 6.90 16.33
C LEU A 61 -1.93 5.72 16.01
N ARG A 62 -3.11 5.61 16.66
CA ARG A 62 -4.14 4.61 16.29
C ARG A 62 -4.63 4.80 14.85
N ASN A 63 -4.87 6.04 14.44
CA ASN A 63 -5.26 6.35 13.05
C ASN A 63 -4.13 5.99 12.07
N PHE A 64 -2.88 6.30 12.42
CA PHE A 64 -1.71 5.93 11.62
C PHE A 64 -1.57 4.41 11.45
N ILE A 65 -1.75 3.63 12.52
CA ILE A 65 -1.76 2.16 12.45
C ILE A 65 -2.87 1.65 11.52
N ALA A 66 -4.08 2.20 11.63
CA ALA A 66 -5.19 1.81 10.77
C ALA A 66 -4.89 2.08 9.28
N MET A 67 -4.20 3.19 8.98
CA MET A 67 -3.72 3.47 7.63
C MET A 67 -2.64 2.49 7.18
N GLY A 68 -1.72 2.12 8.07
CA GLY A 68 -0.72 1.08 7.80
C GLY A 68 -1.38 -0.25 7.41
N LYS A 69 -2.42 -0.68 8.12
CA LYS A 69 -3.21 -1.88 7.77
C LYS A 69 -3.92 -1.75 6.42
N ASN A 70 -4.44 -0.57 6.09
CA ASN A 70 -5.03 -0.31 4.78
C ASN A 70 -4.00 -0.35 3.65
N TYR A 71 -2.78 0.15 3.90
CA TYR A 71 -1.66 0.10 2.98
C TYR A 71 -1.22 -1.35 2.70
N GLU A 72 -1.05 -2.15 3.75
CA GLU A 72 -0.76 -3.58 3.64
C GLU A 72 -1.82 -4.30 2.79
N LYS A 73 -3.10 -4.06 3.07
CA LYS A 73 -4.22 -4.64 2.31
C LYS A 73 -4.20 -4.23 0.83
N ALA A 74 -3.83 -2.98 0.53
CA ALA A 74 -3.73 -2.52 -0.85
C ALA A 74 -2.61 -3.22 -1.60
N LEU A 75 -1.43 -3.40 -0.98
CA LEU A 75 -0.30 -4.12 -1.56
C LEU A 75 -0.61 -5.61 -1.78
N ALA A 76 -1.32 -6.25 -0.85
CA ALA A 76 -1.84 -7.61 -1.05
C ALA A 76 -2.80 -7.70 -2.24
N GLY A 77 -3.63 -6.67 -2.45
CA GLY A 77 -4.50 -6.57 -3.62
C GLY A 77 -3.74 -6.45 -4.94
N VAL A 78 -2.65 -5.68 -4.97
CA VAL A 78 -1.77 -5.56 -6.15
C VAL A 78 -1.12 -6.90 -6.49
N THR A 79 -0.58 -7.60 -5.48
CA THR A 79 -0.05 -8.97 -5.61
C THR A 79 -1.08 -9.90 -6.25
N TYR A 80 -2.30 -9.89 -5.74
CA TYR A 80 -3.36 -10.76 -6.23
C TYR A 80 -3.72 -10.46 -7.70
N ALA A 81 -3.82 -9.17 -8.06
CA ALA A 81 -4.08 -8.77 -9.44
C ALA A 81 -2.93 -9.15 -10.38
N ALA A 82 -1.68 -9.03 -9.92
CA ALA A 82 -0.50 -9.37 -10.69
C ALA A 82 -0.41 -10.88 -10.99
N LYS A 83 -0.94 -11.74 -10.10
CA LYS A 83 -0.97 -13.20 -10.29
C LYS A 83 -1.53 -13.62 -11.65
N GLY A 84 -2.65 -13.02 -12.09
CA GLY A 84 -3.26 -13.36 -13.37
C GLY A 84 -2.39 -13.02 -14.58
N TYR A 85 -1.63 -11.91 -14.50
CA TYR A 85 -0.65 -11.57 -15.53
C TYR A 85 0.52 -12.58 -15.56
N PHE A 86 1.00 -13.03 -14.40
CA PHE A 86 2.08 -14.03 -14.31
C PHE A 86 1.64 -15.41 -14.79
N ASP A 87 0.45 -15.86 -14.41
CA ASP A 87 -0.09 -17.15 -14.85
C ASP A 87 -0.19 -17.18 -16.39
N ALA A 88 -0.62 -16.07 -17.01
CA ALA A 88 -0.64 -15.93 -18.46
C ALA A 88 0.78 -15.88 -19.07
N LEU A 89 1.72 -15.16 -18.44
CA LEU A 89 3.11 -15.07 -18.88
C LEU A 89 3.80 -16.44 -18.91
N VAL A 90 3.64 -17.24 -17.86
CA VAL A 90 4.17 -18.60 -17.77
C VAL A 90 3.55 -19.48 -18.85
N LYS A 91 2.23 -19.42 -19.04
CA LYS A 91 1.54 -20.19 -20.08
C LYS A 91 2.05 -19.86 -21.49
N MET A 92 2.31 -18.59 -21.77
CA MET A 92 2.90 -18.16 -23.04
C MET A 92 4.33 -18.65 -23.20
N GLY A 93 5.12 -18.66 -22.12
CA GLY A 93 6.47 -19.22 -22.08
C GLY A 93 6.49 -20.71 -22.45
N GLU A 94 5.58 -21.50 -21.87
CA GLU A 94 5.41 -22.93 -22.19
C GLU A 94 5.12 -23.16 -23.68
N LEU A 95 4.13 -22.45 -24.23
CA LEU A 95 3.74 -22.57 -25.64
C LEU A 95 4.89 -22.20 -26.59
N ALA A 96 5.64 -21.14 -26.27
CA ALA A 96 6.78 -20.71 -27.07
C ALA A 96 7.93 -21.73 -27.01
N SER A 97 8.19 -22.31 -25.83
CA SER A 97 9.25 -23.31 -25.60
C SER A 97 8.96 -24.66 -26.28
N GLU A 98 7.69 -25.05 -26.39
CA GLU A 98 7.26 -26.24 -27.13
C GLU A 98 7.33 -26.06 -28.67
N SER A 99 7.43 -24.81 -29.15
CA SER A 99 7.48 -24.54 -30.59
C SER A 99 8.87 -24.84 -31.19
N GLN A 100 8.90 -25.33 -32.43
CA GLN A 100 10.15 -25.59 -33.16
C GLN A 100 10.95 -24.32 -33.52
N GLY A 101 10.32 -23.14 -33.49
CA GLY A 101 10.91 -21.89 -33.99
C GLY A 101 10.99 -20.73 -32.99
N SER A 102 10.41 -20.86 -31.79
CA SER A 102 10.31 -19.74 -30.82
C SER A 102 10.86 -20.10 -29.43
N LYS A 103 11.76 -21.09 -29.34
CA LYS A 103 12.34 -21.53 -28.06
C LYS A 103 13.02 -20.40 -27.29
N GLU A 104 13.83 -19.59 -27.97
CA GLU A 104 14.51 -18.43 -27.37
C GLU A 104 13.51 -17.42 -26.79
N LEU A 105 12.34 -17.26 -27.42
CA LEU A 105 11.28 -16.41 -26.89
C LEU A 105 10.66 -17.00 -25.62
N GLY A 106 10.51 -18.33 -25.57
CA GLY A 106 10.11 -19.04 -24.35
C GLY A 106 11.07 -18.77 -23.19
N ASP A 107 12.38 -18.81 -23.46
CA ASP A 107 13.41 -18.52 -22.45
C ASP A 107 13.32 -17.09 -21.93
N VAL A 108 13.07 -16.10 -22.81
CA VAL A 108 12.85 -14.71 -22.41
C VAL A 108 11.61 -14.57 -21.53
N LEU A 109 10.50 -15.22 -21.88
CA LEU A 109 9.26 -15.19 -21.10
C LEU A 109 9.45 -15.83 -19.71
N PHE A 110 10.21 -16.91 -19.61
CA PHE A 110 10.56 -17.51 -18.32
C PHE A 110 11.49 -16.62 -17.49
N GLN A 111 12.46 -15.94 -18.09
CA GLN A 111 13.28 -14.94 -17.39
C GLN A 111 12.41 -13.80 -16.83
N MET A 112 11.44 -13.32 -17.60
CA MET A 112 10.48 -12.31 -17.12
C MET A 112 9.64 -12.84 -15.95
N ALA A 113 9.17 -14.09 -16.02
CA ALA A 113 8.42 -14.71 -14.93
C ALA A 113 9.28 -14.86 -13.65
N GLU A 114 10.56 -15.22 -13.79
CA GLU A 114 11.48 -15.35 -12.66
C GLU A 114 11.79 -14.00 -12.01
N VAL A 115 12.04 -12.94 -12.80
CA VAL A 115 12.21 -11.58 -12.27
C VAL A 115 10.97 -11.16 -11.48
N HIS A 116 9.79 -11.45 -12.00
CA HIS A 116 8.54 -11.15 -11.30
C HIS A 116 8.37 -11.95 -10.01
N ARG A 117 8.75 -13.23 -10.00
CA ARG A 117 8.76 -14.06 -8.78
C ARG A 117 9.66 -13.47 -7.71
N GLN A 118 10.83 -12.96 -8.08
CA GLN A 118 11.76 -12.32 -7.15
C GLN A 118 11.19 -11.03 -6.56
N ILE A 119 10.60 -10.16 -7.39
CA ILE A 119 9.92 -8.94 -6.93
C ILE A 119 8.79 -9.30 -5.96
N GLN A 120 8.02 -10.33 -6.27
CA GLN A 120 6.91 -10.79 -5.44
C GLN A 120 7.38 -11.30 -4.07
N ASN A 121 8.43 -12.11 -4.03
CA ASN A 121 9.01 -12.62 -2.78
C ASN A 121 9.54 -11.47 -1.91
N GLN A 122 10.25 -10.51 -2.50
CA GLN A 122 10.75 -9.33 -1.78
C GLN A 122 9.62 -8.48 -1.22
N LEU A 123 8.54 -8.29 -1.98
CA LEU A 123 7.36 -7.57 -1.53
C LEU A 123 6.69 -8.28 -0.34
N GLU A 124 6.56 -9.60 -0.39
CA GLU A 124 5.97 -10.39 0.70
C GLU A 124 6.81 -10.36 1.98
N GLU A 125 8.13 -10.46 1.87
CA GLU A 125 9.04 -10.35 3.03
C GLU A 125 8.98 -8.95 3.65
N MET A 126 8.95 -7.91 2.82
CA MET A 126 8.80 -6.53 3.28
C MET A 126 7.45 -6.32 3.98
N LEU A 127 6.35 -6.84 3.42
CA LEU A 127 5.03 -6.77 4.02
C LEU A 127 4.95 -7.48 5.37
N LYS A 128 5.53 -8.69 5.48
CA LYS A 128 5.62 -9.41 6.75
C LYS A 128 6.39 -8.61 7.81
N SER A 129 7.50 -8.00 7.43
CA SER A 129 8.31 -7.17 8.33
C SER A 129 7.56 -5.92 8.76
N PHE A 130 6.90 -5.25 7.80
CA PHE A 130 6.04 -4.09 8.08
C PHE A 130 4.91 -4.43 9.07
N HIS A 131 4.26 -5.58 8.89
CA HIS A 131 3.21 -6.03 9.81
C HIS A 131 3.75 -6.36 11.20
N ASN A 132 4.71 -7.29 11.27
CA ASN A 132 5.17 -7.88 12.54
C ASN A 132 6.05 -6.93 13.35
N GLU A 133 6.93 -6.18 12.69
CA GLU A 133 7.93 -5.36 13.37
C GLU A 133 7.44 -3.93 13.61
N LEU A 134 6.60 -3.39 12.73
CA LEU A 134 6.09 -2.02 12.88
C LEU A 134 4.67 -2.00 13.41
N LEU A 135 3.70 -2.54 12.68
CA LEU A 135 2.28 -2.42 13.07
C LEU A 135 2.00 -3.11 14.41
N THR A 136 2.42 -4.37 14.58
CA THR A 136 2.20 -5.10 15.84
C THR A 136 2.89 -4.43 17.02
N GLN A 137 4.12 -3.94 16.86
CA GLN A 137 4.84 -3.26 17.95
C GLN A 137 4.17 -1.93 18.34
N LEU A 138 3.70 -1.15 17.35
CA LEU A 138 2.99 0.10 17.60
C LEU A 138 1.65 -0.15 18.30
N GLU A 139 0.91 -1.19 17.89
CA GLU A 139 -0.34 -1.59 18.54
C GLU A 139 -0.13 -1.96 20.01
N GLN A 140 0.86 -2.81 20.29
CA GLN A 140 1.18 -3.23 21.66
C GLN A 140 1.55 -2.05 22.55
N LYS A 141 2.40 -1.13 22.05
CA LYS A 141 2.82 0.05 22.83
C LYS A 141 1.65 0.99 23.13
N VAL A 142 0.79 1.25 22.14
CA VAL A 142 -0.39 2.10 22.31
C VAL A 142 -1.41 1.46 23.27
N GLU A 143 -1.55 0.13 23.25
CA GLU A 143 -2.45 -0.58 24.16
C GLU A 143 -1.93 -0.55 25.60
N LEU A 144 -0.63 -0.78 25.81
CA LEU A 144 0.00 -0.65 27.13
C LEU A 144 -0.17 0.76 27.70
N ASP A 145 0.12 1.80 26.92
CA ASP A 145 -0.04 3.19 27.35
C ASP A 145 -1.49 3.52 27.75
N SER A 146 -2.48 2.91 27.07
CA SER A 146 -3.89 3.10 27.41
C SER A 146 -4.35 2.36 28.67
N ARG A 147 -3.63 1.30 29.08
CA ARG A 147 -3.92 0.48 30.26
C ARG A 147 -3.22 0.98 31.53
N LEU A 148 -2.22 1.84 31.39
CA LEU A 148 -1.57 2.55 32.50
C LEU A 148 -2.41 3.72 33.08
N ARG A 149 -3.71 3.75 32.76
CA ARG A 149 -4.71 4.65 33.34
C ARG A 149 -5.08 4.25 34.77
#